data_AF-A0A5J6XS03-F1
#
_entry.id   AF-A0A5J6XS03-F1
#
_cell.length_a   1.000
_cell.length_b   1.000
_cell.length_c   1.000
_cell.angle_alpha   90.00
_cell.angle_beta   90.00
_cell.angle_gamma   90.00
#
_symmetry.space_group_name_H-M   'P 1'
#
loop_
_entity.id
_entity.type
_entity.pdbx_description
1 polymer ?
#
loop_
_entity_poly.entity_id
_entity_poly.type
_entity_poly.pdbx_seq_one_letter_code
_entity_poly.pdbx_strand_id
1 'polypeptide(L)'
;MKRFSLWFTFLFVVISIFSACSTNTRLELVSAEADIVNDKNETGSTILQEGENAGKEVVPTSLYYTFVIKNVGNKKVGDVSKGVGLTVRIEPAEKLVTASHKVMGFNIFEPADYDGSGLGFGYSYTTNIEEKETGEFTIHYDLGVEEKTEEVLSVPSVDKIEHLKENALEATLIVSLGKEEITRFDLSKKN
;
A
#
# COMPACT_ATOMS: atom_id res chain seq x y z
N MET A 1 52.46 43.78 37.17
CA MET A 1 52.46 42.47 36.48
C MET A 1 51.02 42.13 36.08
N LYS A 2 50.80 41.86 34.77
CA LYS A 2 49.79 40.97 34.13
C LYS A 2 48.32 41.07 34.61
N ARG A 3 47.40 41.74 33.89
CA ARG A 3 46.55 41.26 32.76
C ARG A 3 45.93 39.86 32.97
N PHE A 4 44.59 39.77 33.13
CA PHE A 4 43.73 38.62 32.74
C PHE A 4 42.24 39.07 32.86
N SER A 5 41.61 39.59 31.81
CA SER A 5 40.93 38.90 30.70
C SER A 5 39.44 38.60 30.99
N LEU A 6 38.54 39.42 30.43
CA LEU A 6 37.12 39.11 30.16
C LEU A 6 37.02 37.80 29.37
N TRP A 7 36.13 36.87 29.74
CA TRP A 7 35.55 35.93 28.76
C TRP A 7 34.05 35.75 29.02
N PHE A 8 33.28 36.34 28.10
CA PHE A 8 31.87 36.07 27.80
C PHE A 8 31.67 34.57 27.54
N THR A 9 30.83 33.88 28.30
CA THR A 9 30.28 32.59 27.87
C THR A 9 29.11 32.83 26.93
N PHE A 10 29.41 32.62 25.65
CA PHE A 10 28.55 32.80 24.50
C PHE A 10 27.39 31.79 24.52
N LEU A 11 26.18 32.32 24.49
CA LEU A 11 24.92 31.61 24.30
C LEU A 11 24.89 30.97 22.89
N PHE A 12 25.23 29.69 22.77
CA PHE A 12 24.95 28.91 21.55
C PHE A 12 23.54 28.32 21.63
N VAL A 13 22.53 29.14 21.34
CA VAL A 13 21.23 28.64 20.89
C VAL A 13 21.44 28.26 19.42
N VAL A 14 21.77 26.98 19.18
CA VAL A 14 21.74 26.40 17.85
C VAL A 14 20.27 26.29 17.44
N ILE A 15 19.77 27.33 16.77
CA ILE A 15 18.50 27.25 16.04
C ILE A 15 18.80 26.39 14.82
N SER A 16 18.62 25.08 14.97
CA SER A 16 18.58 24.15 13.85
C SER A 16 17.31 24.46 13.05
N ILE A 17 17.43 25.41 12.12
CA ILE A 17 16.44 25.60 11.07
C ILE A 17 16.57 24.36 10.19
N PHE A 18 15.83 23.30 10.53
CA PHE A 18 15.49 22.29 9.55
C PHE A 18 14.64 23.01 8.50
N SER A 19 15.32 23.55 7.48
CA SER A 19 14.69 23.92 6.23
C SER A 19 14.04 22.63 5.73
N ALA A 20 12.75 22.47 6.03
CA ALA A 20 11.87 21.56 5.31
C ALA A 20 11.99 21.99 3.85
N CYS A 21 12.87 21.31 3.13
CA CYS A 21 13.04 21.50 1.71
C CYS A 21 11.73 20.99 1.12
N SER A 22 10.75 21.88 0.98
CA SER A 22 9.47 21.63 0.34
C SER A 22 9.77 20.98 -1.01
N THR A 23 9.68 19.66 -1.08
CA THR A 23 9.82 18.93 -2.31
C THR A 23 8.71 19.45 -3.22
N ASN A 24 9.06 20.02 -4.38
CA ASN A 24 8.10 20.53 -5.36
C ASN A 24 7.26 19.40 -6.02
N THR A 25 7.24 18.23 -5.38
CA THR A 25 6.48 17.05 -5.76
C THR A 25 5.02 17.33 -5.49
N ARG A 26 4.24 17.47 -6.57
CA ARG A 26 2.79 17.66 -6.48
C ARG A 26 2.13 16.52 -7.22
N LEU A 27 1.46 15.67 -6.45
CA LEU A 27 0.73 14.50 -6.94
C LEU A 27 -0.76 14.69 -6.67
N GLU A 28 -1.58 14.28 -7.60
CA GLU A 28 -3.04 14.22 -7.47
C GLU A 28 -3.52 12.79 -7.67
N LEU A 29 -4.43 12.33 -6.81
CA LEU A 29 -5.12 11.06 -7.00
C LEU A 29 -6.25 11.28 -8.02
N VAL A 30 -6.11 10.66 -9.18
CA VAL A 30 -7.10 10.73 -10.27
C VAL A 30 -8.24 9.75 -10.01
N SER A 31 -7.91 8.50 -9.67
CA SER A 31 -8.88 7.47 -9.33
C SER A 31 -8.35 6.52 -8.26
N ALA A 32 -9.28 5.97 -7.49
CA ALA A 32 -9.06 4.90 -6.55
C ALA A 32 -10.26 3.95 -6.62
N GLU A 33 -9.99 2.71 -7.00
CA GLU A 33 -11.00 1.68 -7.19
C GLU A 33 -10.62 0.45 -6.38
N ALA A 34 -11.63 -0.26 -5.88
CA ALA A 34 -11.47 -1.50 -5.15
C ALA A 34 -12.52 -2.50 -5.65
N ASP A 35 -12.05 -3.66 -6.11
CA ASP A 35 -12.86 -4.71 -6.69
C ASP A 35 -12.49 -6.08 -6.15
N ILE A 36 -13.32 -7.06 -6.48
CA ILE A 36 -13.07 -8.47 -6.18
C ILE A 36 -12.68 -9.14 -7.47
N VAL A 37 -11.48 -9.71 -7.49
CA VAL A 37 -10.87 -10.27 -8.70
C VAL A 37 -10.49 -11.72 -8.45
N ASN A 38 -10.78 -12.59 -9.42
CA ASN A 38 -10.31 -13.97 -9.48
C ASN A 38 -9.70 -14.22 -10.87
N ASP A 39 -8.64 -13.46 -11.19
CA ASP A 39 -7.96 -13.51 -12.48
C ASP A 39 -6.46 -13.73 -12.27
N LYS A 40 -5.96 -14.83 -12.84
CA LYS A 40 -4.55 -15.23 -12.76
C LYS A 40 -3.60 -14.15 -13.28
N ASN A 41 -4.00 -13.34 -14.26
CA ASN A 41 -3.15 -12.30 -14.82
C ASN A 41 -2.94 -11.12 -13.86
N GLU A 42 -3.85 -10.95 -12.91
CA GLU A 42 -3.85 -9.85 -11.94
C GLU A 42 -3.26 -10.29 -10.58
N THR A 43 -3.64 -11.47 -10.12
CA THR A 43 -3.33 -11.95 -8.75
C THR A 43 -2.38 -13.15 -8.75
N GLY A 44 -1.98 -13.65 -9.93
CA GLY A 44 -1.20 -14.87 -10.04
C GLY A 44 -2.01 -16.12 -9.66
N SER A 45 -1.29 -17.18 -9.32
CA SER A 45 -1.84 -18.49 -8.98
C SER A 45 -0.88 -19.25 -8.07
N THR A 46 -1.39 -20.29 -7.41
CA THR A 46 -0.59 -21.26 -6.67
C THR A 46 -0.91 -22.67 -7.12
N ILE A 47 0.04 -23.59 -6.92
CA ILE A 47 -0.14 -25.02 -7.20
C ILE A 47 -0.29 -25.73 -5.87
N LEU A 48 -1.40 -26.44 -5.69
CA LEU A 48 -1.64 -27.28 -4.52
C LEU A 48 -0.61 -28.43 -4.49
N GLN A 49 0.02 -28.65 -3.35
CA GLN A 49 1.10 -29.63 -3.20
C GLN A 49 0.59 -30.96 -2.63
N GLU A 50 -0.53 -30.95 -1.92
CA GLU A 50 -0.99 -32.08 -1.11
C GLU A 50 -2.48 -32.41 -1.36
N GLY A 51 -2.90 -33.58 -0.86
CA GLY A 51 -4.29 -34.06 -0.97
C GLY A 51 -4.69 -34.57 -2.36
N GLU A 52 -5.99 -34.80 -2.55
CA GLU A 52 -6.55 -35.33 -3.82
C GLU A 52 -6.39 -34.36 -5.00
N ASN A 53 -6.19 -33.07 -4.70
CA ASN A 53 -6.04 -31.99 -5.67
C ASN A 53 -4.57 -31.59 -5.92
N ALA A 54 -3.60 -32.36 -5.42
CA ALA A 54 -2.19 -32.09 -5.64
C ALA A 54 -1.84 -31.93 -7.13
N GLY A 55 -1.03 -30.93 -7.46
CA GLY A 55 -0.67 -30.53 -8.82
C GLY A 55 -1.68 -29.63 -9.53
N LYS A 56 -2.85 -29.37 -8.93
CA LYS A 56 -3.84 -28.44 -9.47
C LYS A 56 -3.40 -26.99 -9.23
N GLU A 57 -3.45 -26.20 -10.29
CA GLU A 57 -3.30 -24.75 -10.22
C GLU A 57 -4.63 -24.11 -9.76
N VAL A 58 -4.55 -23.22 -8.78
CA VAL A 58 -5.69 -22.47 -8.24
C VAL A 58 -5.38 -20.97 -8.25
N VAL A 59 -6.40 -20.17 -8.54
CA VAL A 59 -6.33 -18.71 -8.59
C VAL A 59 -7.04 -18.16 -7.36
N PRO A 60 -6.41 -17.28 -6.57
CA PRO A 60 -7.06 -16.68 -5.40
C PRO A 60 -8.16 -15.71 -5.83
N THR A 61 -9.25 -15.67 -5.06
CA THR A 61 -10.15 -14.52 -5.06
C THR A 61 -9.53 -13.45 -4.17
N SER A 62 -9.43 -12.22 -4.65
CA SER A 62 -8.67 -11.16 -3.98
C SER A 62 -9.44 -9.86 -3.90
N LEU A 63 -9.21 -9.11 -2.82
CA LEU A 63 -9.54 -7.69 -2.77
C LEU A 63 -8.45 -6.93 -3.52
N TYR A 64 -8.79 -6.38 -4.68
CA TYR A 64 -7.86 -5.77 -5.63
C TYR A 64 -8.10 -4.27 -5.71
N TYR A 65 -7.04 -3.49 -5.52
CA TYR A 65 -7.05 -2.03 -5.59
C TYR A 65 -6.34 -1.55 -6.84
N THR A 66 -6.90 -0.54 -7.49
CA THR A 66 -6.26 0.21 -8.58
C THR A 66 -6.25 1.68 -8.24
N PHE A 67 -5.07 2.31 -8.33
CA PHE A 67 -4.88 3.73 -8.12
C PHE A 67 -4.23 4.36 -9.33
N VAL A 68 -4.78 5.48 -9.80
CA VAL A 68 -4.15 6.31 -10.83
C VAL A 68 -3.73 7.62 -10.20
N ILE A 69 -2.42 7.88 -10.21
CA ILE A 69 -1.83 9.08 -9.62
C ILE A 69 -1.23 9.92 -10.73
N LYS A 70 -1.55 11.22 -10.76
CA LYS A 70 -1.01 12.19 -11.70
C LYS A 70 0.07 13.04 -11.08
N ASN A 71 1.17 13.24 -11.80
CA ASN A 71 2.15 14.25 -11.44
C ASN A 71 1.75 15.61 -12.02
N VAL A 72 1.22 16.50 -11.18
CA VAL A 72 0.87 17.88 -11.57
C VAL A 72 2.02 18.88 -11.34
N GLY A 73 3.17 18.38 -10.91
CA GLY A 73 4.42 19.13 -10.83
C GLY A 73 5.02 19.42 -12.21
N ASN A 74 6.16 20.12 -12.18
CA ASN A 74 6.96 20.48 -13.36
C ASN A 74 8.29 19.70 -13.42
N LYS A 75 8.35 18.57 -12.71
CA LYS A 75 9.52 17.68 -12.65
C LYS A 75 9.03 16.25 -12.52
N LYS A 76 9.77 15.31 -13.11
CA LYS A 76 9.60 13.87 -12.88
C LYS A 76 9.67 13.53 -11.39
N VAL A 77 8.82 12.61 -10.95
CA VAL A 77 8.83 12.01 -9.61
C VAL A 77 9.31 10.57 -9.73
N GLY A 78 10.27 10.15 -8.90
CA GLY A 78 10.89 8.83 -9.02
C GLY A 78 12.04 8.77 -10.02
N ASP A 79 13.09 8.03 -9.67
CA ASP A 79 14.22 7.68 -10.51
C ASP A 79 14.86 6.37 -10.02
N VAL A 80 14.45 5.25 -10.62
CA VAL A 80 14.96 3.91 -10.27
C VAL A 80 16.46 3.80 -10.49
N SER A 81 17.02 4.53 -11.47
CA SER A 81 18.47 4.53 -11.72
C SER A 81 19.27 5.09 -10.54
N LYS A 82 18.61 5.88 -9.68
CA LYS A 82 19.17 6.44 -8.43
C LYS A 82 18.71 5.68 -7.19
N GLY A 83 18.00 4.56 -7.35
CA GLY A 83 17.46 3.77 -6.24
C GLY A 83 16.27 4.42 -5.53
N VAL A 84 15.60 5.39 -6.17
CA VAL A 84 14.53 6.18 -5.56
C VAL A 84 13.24 5.97 -6.36
N GLY A 85 12.51 4.89 -6.10
CA GLY A 85 11.23 4.60 -6.76
C GLY A 85 10.02 5.13 -6.00
N LEU A 86 8.95 5.45 -6.73
CA LEU A 86 7.62 5.64 -6.15
C LEU A 86 7.06 4.29 -5.67
N THR A 87 6.48 4.31 -4.49
CA THR A 87 5.73 3.18 -3.91
C THR A 87 4.46 3.69 -3.26
N VAL A 88 3.48 2.80 -3.12
CA VAL A 88 2.23 3.08 -2.43
C VAL A 88 1.94 1.99 -1.39
N ARG A 89 1.25 2.35 -0.31
CA ARG A 89 0.68 1.40 0.65
C ARG A 89 -0.67 1.89 1.14
N ILE A 90 -1.53 0.96 1.51
CA ILE A 90 -2.81 1.26 2.17
C ILE A 90 -2.59 1.31 3.67
N GLU A 91 -3.10 2.35 4.31
CA GLU A 91 -3.23 2.47 5.75
C GLU A 91 -4.73 2.36 6.09
N PRO A 92 -5.22 1.19 6.51
CA PRO A 92 -6.64 0.95 6.70
C PRO A 92 -7.17 1.74 7.91
N ALA A 93 -8.36 2.33 7.78
CA ALA A 93 -9.06 2.87 8.93
C ALA A 93 -9.72 1.76 9.75
N GLU A 94 -10.11 2.06 10.99
CA GLU A 94 -10.71 1.09 11.92
C GLU A 94 -11.92 0.35 11.33
N LYS A 95 -12.72 1.04 10.49
CA LYS A 95 -13.88 0.46 9.83
C LYS A 95 -13.51 -0.66 8.86
N LEU A 96 -12.45 -0.47 8.06
CA LEU A 96 -11.93 -1.49 7.15
C LEU A 96 -11.27 -2.64 7.91
N VAL A 97 -10.49 -2.35 8.96
CA VAL A 97 -9.90 -3.38 9.83
C VAL A 97 -11.01 -4.25 10.46
N THR A 98 -12.08 -3.63 10.95
CA THR A 98 -13.23 -4.34 11.52
C THR A 98 -13.95 -5.21 10.50
N ALA A 99 -14.16 -4.69 9.28
CA ALA A 99 -14.75 -5.46 8.19
C ALA A 99 -13.89 -6.68 7.84
N SER A 100 -12.56 -6.51 7.78
CA SER A 100 -11.61 -7.59 7.54
C SER A 100 -11.72 -8.69 8.59
N HIS A 101 -11.66 -8.35 9.89
CA HIS A 101 -11.83 -9.33 10.97
C HIS A 101 -13.18 -10.05 10.91
N LYS A 102 -14.27 -9.35 10.59
CA LYS A 102 -15.61 -9.96 10.51
C LYS A 102 -15.71 -10.98 9.37
N VAL A 103 -15.00 -10.74 8.27
CA VAL A 103 -15.07 -11.55 7.05
C VAL A 103 -14.07 -12.71 7.11
N MET A 104 -12.83 -12.41 7.47
CA MET A 104 -11.67 -13.31 7.41
C MET A 104 -11.28 -13.90 8.76
N GLY A 105 -11.67 -13.26 9.87
CA GLY A 105 -11.21 -13.60 11.22
C GLY A 105 -9.94 -12.86 11.66
N PHE A 106 -9.23 -12.22 10.72
CA PHE A 106 -7.98 -11.49 10.92
C PHE A 106 -7.95 -10.22 10.06
N ASN A 107 -6.92 -9.39 10.24
CA ASN A 107 -6.68 -8.20 9.42
C ASN A 107 -5.83 -8.54 8.19
N ILE A 108 -6.42 -8.55 6.99
CA ILE A 108 -5.70 -8.85 5.73
C ILE A 108 -4.60 -7.84 5.39
N PHE A 109 -4.61 -6.66 6.02
CA PHE A 109 -3.60 -5.62 5.79
C PHE A 109 -2.35 -5.79 6.67
N GLU A 110 -2.33 -6.80 7.56
CA GLU A 110 -1.19 -7.16 8.42
C GLU A 110 -0.75 -8.60 8.12
N PRO A 111 0.30 -8.81 7.30
CA PRO A 111 0.77 -10.14 6.92
C PRO A 111 1.07 -11.09 8.09
N ALA A 112 1.47 -10.55 9.24
CA ALA A 112 1.72 -11.36 10.43
C ALA A 112 0.46 -12.03 10.99
N ASP A 113 -0.74 -11.49 10.74
CA ASP A 113 -2.00 -11.99 11.30
C ASP A 113 -2.52 -13.25 10.59
N TYR A 114 -2.01 -13.56 9.40
CA TYR A 114 -2.45 -14.69 8.58
C TYR A 114 -1.29 -15.58 8.09
N ASP A 115 -0.17 -15.54 8.80
CA ASP A 115 0.93 -16.47 8.55
C ASP A 115 0.44 -17.93 8.64
N GLY A 116 0.83 -18.74 7.65
CA GLY A 116 0.40 -20.14 7.52
C GLY A 116 -1.02 -20.35 6.97
N SER A 117 -1.76 -19.30 6.60
CA SER A 117 -3.11 -19.46 6.00
C SER A 117 -3.10 -19.83 4.51
N GLY A 118 -1.92 -19.84 3.89
CA GLY A 118 -1.74 -20.02 2.45
C GLY A 118 -2.17 -18.81 1.61
N LEU A 119 -2.53 -17.68 2.23
CA LEU A 119 -2.92 -16.45 1.54
C LEU A 119 -1.71 -15.56 1.28
N GLY A 120 -1.70 -14.91 0.12
CA GLY A 120 -0.70 -13.94 -0.27
C GLY A 120 -1.23 -12.50 -0.30
N PHE A 121 -0.31 -11.62 -0.65
CA PHE A 121 -0.60 -10.26 -1.07
C PHE A 121 0.43 -9.87 -2.13
N GLY A 122 0.09 -8.89 -2.96
CA GLY A 122 0.97 -8.44 -4.02
C GLY A 122 0.70 -7.01 -4.42
N TYR A 123 1.61 -6.48 -5.21
CA TYR A 123 1.53 -5.12 -5.70
C TYR A 123 2.24 -4.97 -7.05
N SER A 124 1.74 -4.06 -7.86
CA SER A 124 2.41 -3.56 -9.05
C SER A 124 2.46 -2.04 -8.97
N TYR A 125 3.53 -1.42 -9.44
CA TYR A 125 3.65 0.02 -9.35
C TYR A 125 4.44 0.65 -10.49
N THR A 126 3.97 1.83 -10.90
CA THR A 126 4.76 2.74 -11.72
C THR A 126 5.82 3.40 -10.86
N THR A 127 7.09 3.04 -11.10
CA THR A 127 8.22 3.48 -10.25
C THR A 127 8.64 4.94 -10.44
N ASN A 128 8.20 5.58 -11.54
CA ASN A 128 8.39 7.00 -11.79
C ASN A 128 7.20 7.57 -12.58
N ILE A 129 6.92 8.86 -12.42
CA ILE A 129 5.86 9.55 -13.17
C ILE A 129 6.48 10.81 -13.76
N GLU A 130 6.53 10.88 -15.09
CA GLU A 130 7.00 12.06 -15.81
C GLU A 130 6.11 13.28 -15.51
N GLU A 131 6.59 14.47 -15.86
CA GLU A 131 5.79 15.69 -15.64
C GLU A 131 4.45 15.63 -16.40
N LYS A 132 3.34 15.93 -15.71
CA LYS A 132 1.96 15.96 -16.23
C LYS A 132 1.38 14.60 -16.65
N GLU A 133 2.15 13.52 -16.51
CA GLU A 133 1.73 12.15 -16.80
C GLU A 133 1.09 11.47 -15.58
N THR A 134 0.49 10.31 -15.83
CA THR A 134 -0.11 9.43 -14.81
C THR A 134 0.68 8.15 -14.63
N GLY A 135 0.72 7.64 -13.41
CA GLY A 135 1.18 6.29 -13.09
C GLY A 135 0.04 5.47 -12.49
N GLU A 136 0.01 4.19 -12.81
CA GLU A 136 -0.91 3.20 -12.24
C GLU A 136 -0.20 2.38 -11.17
N PHE A 137 -0.95 2.05 -10.12
CA PHE A 137 -0.50 1.28 -8.98
C PHE A 137 -1.61 0.30 -8.59
N THR A 138 -1.23 -0.95 -8.34
CA THR A 138 -2.17 -1.97 -7.91
C THR A 138 -1.69 -2.66 -6.64
N ILE A 139 -2.63 -3.05 -5.80
CA ILE A 139 -2.38 -3.79 -4.56
C ILE A 139 -3.47 -4.85 -4.44
N HIS A 140 -3.13 -6.09 -4.15
CA HIS A 140 -4.12 -7.13 -3.88
C HIS A 140 -3.82 -7.88 -2.58
N TYR A 141 -4.90 -8.34 -1.96
CA TYR A 141 -4.88 -9.19 -0.77
C TYR A 141 -5.75 -10.41 -1.05
N ASP A 142 -5.17 -11.61 -0.95
CA ASP A 142 -5.90 -12.84 -1.21
C ASP A 142 -6.94 -13.07 -0.11
N LEU A 143 -8.14 -13.48 -0.52
CA LEU A 143 -9.25 -13.81 0.37
C LEU A 143 -9.52 -15.31 0.43
N GLY A 144 -8.84 -16.11 -0.41
CA GLY A 144 -8.98 -17.56 -0.45
C GLY A 144 -9.18 -18.11 -1.85
N VAL A 145 -9.29 -19.43 -1.94
CA VAL A 145 -9.54 -20.15 -3.19
C VAL A 145 -10.89 -20.86 -3.16
N GLU A 146 -11.50 -21.06 -4.31
CA GLU A 146 -12.76 -21.83 -4.42
C GLU A 146 -12.55 -23.33 -4.16
N GLU A 147 -11.35 -23.82 -4.46
CA GLU A 147 -11.02 -25.22 -4.30
C GLU A 147 -10.97 -25.61 -2.82
N LYS A 148 -11.60 -26.73 -2.46
CA LYS A 148 -11.50 -27.27 -1.11
C LYS A 148 -10.13 -27.92 -0.91
N THR A 149 -9.35 -27.35 -0.02
CA THR A 149 -8.03 -27.84 0.42
C THR A 149 -7.76 -27.41 1.86
N GLU A 150 -6.80 -28.06 2.51
CA GLU A 150 -6.28 -27.64 3.81
C GLU A 150 -5.06 -26.71 3.68
N GLU A 151 -4.47 -26.59 2.49
CA GLU A 151 -3.26 -25.78 2.23
C GLU A 151 -3.54 -24.27 2.17
N VAL A 152 -4.73 -23.88 1.70
CA VAL A 152 -5.13 -22.49 1.48
C VAL A 152 -6.54 -22.29 1.99
N LEU A 153 -6.80 -21.18 2.67
CA LEU A 153 -8.14 -20.83 3.13
C LEU A 153 -9.16 -20.81 1.98
N SER A 154 -10.35 -21.36 2.26
CA SER A 154 -11.47 -21.24 1.33
C SER A 154 -11.99 -19.81 1.27
N VAL A 155 -12.36 -19.39 0.07
CA VAL A 155 -12.98 -18.09 -0.17
C VAL A 155 -14.25 -17.89 0.69
N PRO A 156 -14.45 -16.72 1.34
CA PRO A 156 -15.66 -16.43 2.07
C PRO A 156 -16.91 -16.38 1.17
N SER A 157 -18.09 -16.40 1.77
CA SER A 157 -19.34 -16.22 1.03
C SER A 157 -19.41 -14.85 0.34
N VAL A 158 -20.07 -14.77 -0.81
CA VAL A 158 -20.26 -13.54 -1.59
C VAL A 158 -20.72 -12.36 -0.74
N ASP A 159 -21.74 -12.53 0.13
CA ASP A 159 -22.24 -11.44 0.99
C ASP A 159 -21.18 -10.87 1.94
N LYS A 160 -20.24 -11.71 2.41
CA LYS A 160 -19.13 -11.27 3.27
C LYS A 160 -18.08 -10.52 2.45
N ILE A 161 -17.80 -11.01 1.24
CA ILE A 161 -16.85 -10.38 0.33
C ILE A 161 -17.36 -9.00 -0.12
N GLU A 162 -18.63 -8.88 -0.47
CA GLU A 162 -19.25 -7.60 -0.81
C GLU A 162 -19.20 -6.64 0.38
N HIS A 163 -19.45 -7.12 1.60
CA HIS A 163 -19.30 -6.29 2.80
C HIS A 163 -17.87 -5.76 2.97
N LEU A 164 -16.84 -6.57 2.69
CA LEU A 164 -15.45 -6.12 2.71
C LEU A 164 -15.19 -5.07 1.62
N LYS A 165 -15.65 -5.33 0.39
CA LYS A 165 -15.52 -4.43 -0.76
C LYS A 165 -16.16 -3.06 -0.50
N GLU A 166 -17.36 -3.02 0.06
CA GLU A 166 -18.07 -1.78 0.41
C GLU A 166 -17.30 -0.89 1.40
N ASN A 167 -16.39 -1.48 2.18
CA ASN A 167 -15.56 -0.77 3.14
C ASN A 167 -14.11 -0.60 2.66
N ALA A 168 -13.77 -1.08 1.47
CA ALA A 168 -12.38 -1.18 1.00
C ALA A 168 -11.67 0.18 0.91
N LEU A 169 -12.41 1.26 0.62
CA LEU A 169 -11.88 2.62 0.54
C LEU A 169 -11.93 3.38 1.88
N GLU A 170 -12.31 2.72 2.99
CA GLU A 170 -12.18 3.28 4.34
C GLU A 170 -10.71 3.20 4.79
N ALA A 171 -9.85 3.97 4.12
CA ALA A 171 -8.40 3.93 4.26
C ALA A 171 -7.72 5.21 3.76
N THR A 172 -6.42 5.32 4.03
CA THR A 172 -5.54 6.32 3.44
C THR A 172 -4.53 5.65 2.51
N LEU A 173 -4.38 6.15 1.29
CA LEU A 173 -3.27 5.79 0.41
C LEU A 173 -2.05 6.63 0.77
N ILE A 174 -0.96 5.97 1.14
CA ILE A 174 0.31 6.60 1.46
C ILE A 174 1.23 6.45 0.26
N VAL A 175 1.71 7.57 -0.28
CA VAL A 175 2.67 7.58 -1.39
C VAL A 175 4.04 7.92 -0.86
N SER A 176 5.01 7.08 -1.18
CA SER A 176 6.40 7.25 -0.73
C SER A 176 7.35 7.30 -1.92
N LEU A 177 8.46 8.02 -1.72
CA LEU A 177 9.58 8.08 -2.63
C LEU A 177 10.80 7.47 -1.92
N GLY A 178 11.12 6.23 -2.27
CA GLY A 178 12.03 5.41 -1.48
C GLY A 178 11.46 5.14 -0.08
N LYS A 179 12.07 5.73 0.96
CA LYS A 179 11.63 5.60 2.35
C LYS A 179 10.89 6.83 2.89
N GLU A 180 10.83 7.90 2.10
CA GLU A 180 10.21 9.15 2.50
C GLU A 180 8.75 9.17 2.07
N GLU A 181 7.84 9.38 3.01
CA GLU A 181 6.44 9.68 2.69
C GLU A 181 6.36 11.08 2.06
N ILE A 182 5.78 11.19 0.87
CA ILE A 182 5.71 12.46 0.12
C ILE A 182 4.29 13.02 0.04
N THR A 183 3.25 12.18 0.14
CA THR A 183 1.85 12.62 0.22
C THR A 183 0.95 11.51 0.75
N ARG A 184 -0.26 11.89 1.15
CA ARG A 184 -1.34 11.01 1.58
C ARG A 184 -2.62 11.38 0.86
N PHE A 185 -3.41 10.38 0.48
CA PHE A 185 -4.75 10.58 -0.06
C PHE A 185 -5.77 9.84 0.81
N ASP A 186 -6.75 10.57 1.31
CA ASP A 186 -7.89 10.01 2.04
C ASP A 186 -8.86 9.38 1.03
N LEU A 187 -8.98 8.05 1.05
CA LEU A 187 -9.79 7.30 0.09
C LEU A 187 -11.28 7.28 0.47
N SER A 188 -11.61 7.61 1.73
CA SER A 188 -12.99 7.60 2.22
C SER A 188 -13.81 8.78 1.68
N LYS A 189 -13.12 9.83 1.21
CA LYS A 189 -13.74 10.96 0.55
C LYS A 189 -13.97 10.61 -0.91
N LYS A 190 -15.24 10.68 -1.33
CA LYS A 190 -15.57 10.65 -2.77
C LYS A 190 -14.97 11.89 -3.43
N ASN A 191 -14.03 11.69 -4.34
CA ASN A 191 -13.53 12.74 -5.24
C ASN A 191 -14.58 13.14 -6.27
#